data_AF-X1F8K4-F1
#
_entry.id   AF-X1F8K4-F1
#
_cell.length_a   1.000
_cell.length_b   1.000
_cell.length_c   1.000
_cell.angle_alpha   90.00
_cell.angle_beta   90.00
_cell.angle_gamma   90.00
#
_symmetry.space_group_name_H-M   'P 1'
#
loop_
_entity.id
_entity.type
_entity.pdbx_description
1 polymer ?
#
loop_
_entity_poly.entity_id
_entity_poly.type
_entity_poly.pdbx_seq_one_letter_code
_entity_poly.pdbx_strand_id
1 'polypeptide(L)' 'LPNTLGVHMAQVSHVAKERATVFLVTGGISPTDVEKLGLNYAATPREALNNAFDIVGRDAKVAVLRGAAEMLPIIEKSA' A
#
# COMPACT_ATOMS: atom_id res chain seq x y z
N LEU A 1 -9.47 -2.99 -20.57
CA LEU A 1 -8.26 -2.76 -19.75
C LEU A 1 -8.48 -2.39 -18.26
N PRO A 2 -9.69 -2.12 -17.72
CA PRO A 2 -9.84 -1.84 -16.28
C PRO A 2 -9.77 -3.09 -15.37
N ASN A 3 -9.99 -4.30 -15.90
CA ASN A 3 -10.09 -5.51 -15.09
C ASN A 3 -8.76 -6.03 -14.52
N THR A 4 -7.62 -5.79 -15.17
CA THR A 4 -6.32 -6.34 -14.73
C THR A 4 -5.74 -5.61 -13.52
N LEU A 5 -5.92 -4.29 -13.43
CA LEU A 5 -5.45 -3.48 -12.29
C LEU A 5 -6.21 -3.84 -11.00
N GLY A 6 -7.53 -4.01 -11.09
CA GLY A 6 -8.36 -4.40 -9.95
C GLY A 6 -8.00 -5.79 -9.40
N VAL A 7 -7.69 -6.76 -10.29
CA VAL A 7 -7.27 -8.11 -9.88
C VAL A 7 -5.93 -8.08 -9.14
N HIS A 8 -4.95 -7.30 -9.62
CA HIS A 8 -3.66 -7.20 -8.93
C HIS A 8 -3.78 -6.54 -7.56
N MET A 9 -4.63 -5.52 -7.44
CA MET A 9 -4.91 -4.88 -6.15
C MET A 9 -5.67 -5.79 -5.18
N ALA A 10 -6.56 -6.66 -5.68
CA ALA A 10 -7.21 -7.68 -4.85
C ALA A 10 -6.23 -8.72 -4.28
N GLN A 11 -5.20 -9.10 -5.05
CA GLN A 11 -4.13 -9.97 -4.55
C GLN A 11 -3.32 -9.27 -3.44
N VAL A 12 -2.99 -7.99 -3.64
CA VAL A 12 -2.33 -7.16 -2.63
C VAL A 12 -3.19 -7.04 -1.38
N SER A 13 -4.50 -6.89 -1.51
CA SER A 13 -5.38 -6.73 -0.35
C SER A 13 -5.51 -8.00 0.50
N HIS A 14 -5.42 -9.19 -0.10
CA HIS A 14 -5.37 -10.44 0.66
C HIS A 14 -4.11 -10.54 1.55
N VAL A 15 -2.96 -10.07 1.05
CA VAL A 15 -1.70 -10.03 1.82
C VAL A 15 -1.70 -8.90 2.85
N ALA A 16 -2.25 -7.73 2.49
CA ALA A 16 -2.31 -6.56 3.36
C ALA A 16 -3.21 -6.83 4.58
N LYS A 17 -4.41 -7.37 4.37
CA LYS A 17 -5.41 -7.59 5.45
C LYS A 17 -4.88 -8.41 6.62
N GLU A 18 -3.92 -9.30 6.40
CA GLU A 18 -3.36 -10.14 7.45
C GLU A 18 -2.04 -9.62 8.05
N ARG A 19 -1.31 -8.72 7.37
CA ARG A 19 0.08 -8.39 7.75
C ARG A 19 0.47 -6.91 7.74
N ALA A 20 -0.30 -6.02 7.13
CA ALA A 20 0.05 -4.60 7.05
C ALA A 20 -1.14 -3.67 6.79
N THR A 21 -1.13 -2.49 7.40
CA THR A 21 -2.02 -1.40 6.98
C THR A 21 -1.49 -0.76 5.70
N VAL A 22 -2.28 -0.81 4.63
CA VAL A 22 -1.91 -0.25 3.33
C VAL A 22 -2.77 0.95 2.99
N PHE A 23 -2.12 2.05 2.61
CA PHE A 23 -2.74 3.23 2.03
C PHE A 23 -2.45 3.27 0.52
N LEU A 24 -3.49 3.39 -0.30
CA LEU A 24 -3.38 3.53 -1.74
C LEU A 24 -3.63 4.99 -2.13
N VAL A 25 -2.64 5.60 -2.76
CA VAL A 25 -2.73 6.92 -3.36
C VAL A 25 -2.91 6.75 -4.86
N THR A 26 -4.08 7.12 -5.38
CA THR A 26 -4.42 6.94 -6.80
C THR A 26 -5.45 7.97 -7.25
N GLY A 27 -5.33 8.44 -8.50
CA GLY A 27 -6.37 9.22 -9.18
C GLY A 27 -7.22 8.40 -10.16
N GLY A 28 -6.91 7.10 -10.33
CA GLY A 28 -7.54 6.24 -11.34
C GLY A 28 -8.56 5.25 -10.80
N ILE A 29 -8.74 5.18 -9.48
CA ILE A 29 -9.68 4.29 -8.80
C ILE A 29 -10.46 5.12 -7.78
N SER A 30 -11.77 4.92 -7.70
CA SER A 30 -12.59 5.66 -6.75
C SER A 30 -12.24 5.27 -5.29
N PRO A 31 -12.34 6.19 -4.31
CA PRO A 31 -12.12 5.85 -2.90
C PRO A 31 -12.97 4.67 -2.44
N THR A 32 -14.24 4.64 -2.86
CA THR A 32 -15.17 3.55 -2.54
C THR A 32 -14.70 2.19 -3.06
N ASP A 33 -14.10 2.13 -4.24
CA ASP A 33 -13.58 0.86 -4.77
C ASP A 33 -12.28 0.44 -4.08
N VAL A 34 -11.43 1.40 -3.68
CA VAL A 34 -10.25 1.12 -2.84
C VAL A 34 -10.66 0.50 -1.49
N GLU A 35 -11.67 1.08 -0.85
CA GLU A 35 -12.20 0.62 0.43
C GLU A 35 -12.88 -0.75 0.33
N LYS A 36 -13.62 -1.03 -0.76
CA LYS A 36 -14.19 -2.37 -1.03
C LYS A 36 -13.12 -3.45 -1.13
N LEU A 37 -11.92 -3.11 -1.61
CA LEU A 37 -10.78 -4.04 -1.62
C LEU A 37 -10.19 -4.24 -0.21
N GLY A 38 -10.54 -3.40 0.76
CA GLY A 38 -10.03 -3.40 2.13
C GLY A 38 -8.68 -2.72 2.28
N LEU A 39 -8.40 -1.77 1.40
CA LEU A 39 -7.26 -0.85 1.50
C LEU A 39 -7.76 0.50 2.02
N ASN A 40 -6.87 1.31 2.59
CA ASN A 40 -7.19 2.68 2.99
C ASN A 40 -6.92 3.62 1.80
N TYR A 41 -7.85 4.50 1.47
CA TYR A 41 -7.61 5.54 0.47
C TYR A 41 -6.87 6.74 1.09
N ALA A 42 -6.02 7.39 0.30
CA ALA A 42 -5.47 8.71 0.62
C ALA A 42 -5.34 9.53 -0.67
N ALA A 43 -5.71 10.81 -0.63
CA ALA A 43 -5.68 11.68 -1.80
C ALA A 43 -4.26 12.11 -2.17
N THR A 44 -3.33 12.12 -1.21
CA THR A 44 -1.94 12.51 -1.45
C THR A 44 -0.93 11.60 -0.72
N PRO A 45 0.32 11.51 -1.20
CA PRO A 45 1.38 10.78 -0.47
C PRO A 45 1.63 11.33 0.93
N ARG A 46 1.45 12.65 1.13
CA ARG A 46 1.61 13.30 2.43
C ARG A 46 0.55 12.84 3.43
N GLU A 47 -0.72 12.79 2.99
CA GLU A 47 -1.83 12.30 3.79
C GLU A 47 -1.63 10.83 4.18
N ALA A 48 -1.28 9.98 3.20
CA ALA A 48 -0.98 8.57 3.46
C ALA A 48 0.15 8.40 4.50
N LEU A 49 1.23 9.17 4.37
CA LEU A 49 2.36 9.10 5.29
C LEU A 49 2.01 9.61 6.69
N ASN A 50 1.23 10.69 6.79
CA ASN A 50 0.75 11.19 8.08
C ASN A 50 -0.11 10.14 8.80
N ASN A 51 -1.08 9.55 8.08
CA ASN A 51 -1.94 8.51 8.63
C ASN A 51 -1.12 7.27 9.03
N ALA A 52 -0.11 6.90 8.26
CA ALA A 52 0.80 5.81 8.61
C ALA A 52 1.55 6.11 9.91
N PHE A 53 2.12 7.32 10.07
CA PHE A 53 2.80 7.71 11.30
C PHE A 53 1.89 7.77 12.52
N ASP A 54 0.61 8.09 12.35
CA ASP A 54 -0.36 8.05 13.46
C ASP A 54 -0.62 6.61 13.93
N ILE A 55 -0.38 5.61 13.08
CA ILE A 55 -0.54 4.18 13.39
C ILE A 55 0.75 3.58 13.97
N VAL A 56 1.91 3.87 13.37
CA VAL A 56 3.19 3.21 13.74
C VAL A 56 4.08 4.05 14.66
N GLY A 57 3.74 5.32 14.90
CA GLY A 57 4.52 6.27 15.70
C GLY A 57 5.41 7.21 14.86
N ARG A 58 5.57 8.45 15.33
CA ARG A 58 6.27 9.53 14.61
C ARG A 58 7.77 9.30 14.42
N ASP A 59 8.39 8.48 15.26
CA ASP A 59 9.81 8.12 15.18
C ASP A 59 10.08 6.88 14.32
N ALA A 60 9.06 6.36 13.61
CA ALA A 60 9.22 5.22 12.74
C ALA A 60 10.21 5.48 11.60
N LYS A 61 10.98 4.46 11.23
CA LYS A 61 11.89 4.51 10.08
C LYS A 61 11.11 4.37 8.78
N VAL A 62 11.49 5.16 7.78
CA VAL A 62 10.85 5.15 6.46
C VAL A 62 11.83 4.61 5.41
N ALA A 63 11.39 3.60 4.66
CA ALA A 63 12.07 3.15 3.46
C ALA A 63 11.31 3.65 2.22
N VAL A 64 12.03 4.15 1.22
CA VAL A 64 11.45 4.63 -0.05
C VAL A 64 11.93 3.75 -1.20
N LEU A 65 11.01 2.99 -1.79
CA LEU A 65 11.27 2.11 -2.93
C LEU A 65 10.73 2.74 -4.21
N ARG A 66 11.63 3.30 -5.04
CA ARG A 66 11.27 3.87 -6.35
C ARG A 66 11.28 2.77 -7.41
N GLY A 67 10.21 2.62 -8.18
CA GLY A 67 10.10 1.54 -9.17
C GLY A 67 9.93 0.15 -8.55
N ALA A 68 9.28 0.07 -7.38
CA ALA A 68 9.17 -1.17 -6.60
C ALA A 68 8.57 -2.37 -7.38
N ALA A 69 7.74 -2.12 -8.38
CA ALA A 69 7.16 -3.17 -9.23
C ALA A 69 8.20 -3.93 -10.08
N GLU A 70 9.35 -3.31 -10.33
CA GLU A 70 10.45 -3.89 -11.14
C GLU A 70 11.58 -4.45 -10.24
N MET A 71 11.42 -4.36 -8.92
CA MET A 71 12.42 -4.81 -7.95
C MET A 71 12.23 -6.27 -7.56
N LEU A 72 13.35 -6.97 -7.37
CA LEU A 72 13.36 -8.33 -6.83
C LEU A 72 13.97 -8.29 -5.42
N PRO A 73 13.17 -8.38 -4.35
CA PRO A 73 13.69 -8.25 -3.00
C PRO A 73 14.56 -9.46 -2.66
N ILE A 74 15.77 -9.21 -2.17
CA ILE A 74 16.63 -10.24 -1.59
C ILE A 74 16.22 -10.39 -0.13
N ILE A 75 15.72 -11.57 0.23
CA ILE A 75 15.35 -11.91 1.61
C ILE A 75 16.52 -12.68 2.21
N GLU A 76 17.36 -12.01 3.00
CA GLU A 76 18.29 -12.72 3.86
C GLU A 76 17.52 -13.38 4.99
N LYS A 77 17.80 -14.66 5.24
CA LYS A 77 17.28 -15.35 6.41
C LYS A 77 18.09 -14.84 7.60
N SER A 78 17.48 -14.04 8.48
CA SER A 78 18.09 -13.70 9.75
C SER A 78 18.45 -15.00 10.48
N ALA A 79 19.73 -15.15 10.85
CA ALA A 79 20.24 -16.29 11.61
C ALA A 79 19.67 -16.35 13.03
#